data_AF-A0A8J3H6W4-F1
#
_entry.id   AF-A0A8J3H6W4-F1
#
_cell.length_a   1.000
_cell.length_b   1.000
_cell.length_c   1.000
_cell.angle_alpha   90.00
_cell.angle_beta   90.00
_cell.angle_gamma   90.00
#
_symmetry.space_group_name_H-M   'P 1'
#
loop_
_entity.id
_entity.type
_entity.pdbx_description
1 polymer ?
#
loop_
_entity_poly.entity_id
_entity_poly.type
_entity_poly.pdbx_seq_one_letter_code
_entity_poly.pdbx_strand_id
1 'polypeptide(L)'
;MRGATVQEICRRAHVTTGAIQHHFGSKTGLIAEVVKSLFRPLTNSIASSHAHGGSLEERVTYIVDHFWSIYGGDRYFAMTEVVLSARNDPELMDLVIGYRNQQLSTLEQHMSEAFRDVEMSLEHLVENVQCIADFLRGYALRRQFFTGHPIETINDHQALAHARSVLLQVFQRHRAVAAIAAD
;
A
#
# COMPACT_ATOMS: atom_id res chain seq x y z
N MET A 1 -24.18 1.27 2.60
CA MET A 1 -23.53 0.77 3.83
C MET A 1 -23.85 1.73 4.96
N ARG A 2 -24.45 1.24 6.06
CA ARG A 2 -24.56 2.03 7.29
C ARG A 2 -23.18 2.00 7.94
N GLY A 3 -22.47 3.13 7.96
CA GLY A 3 -21.18 3.23 8.65
C GLY A 3 -21.31 2.84 10.13
N ALA A 4 -20.23 2.37 10.75
CA ALA A 4 -20.23 2.01 12.17
C ALA A 4 -20.66 3.21 13.02
N THR A 5 -21.70 3.04 13.85
CA THR A 5 -22.12 4.07 14.81
C THR A 5 -21.29 3.95 16.08
N VAL A 6 -21.09 5.04 16.81
CA VAL A 6 -20.40 5.01 18.12
C VAL A 6 -21.07 4.01 19.06
N GLN A 7 -22.41 3.94 19.04
CA GLN A 7 -23.17 2.97 19.82
C GLN A 7 -22.85 1.52 19.44
N GLU A 8 -22.77 1.20 18.15
CA GLU A 8 -22.42 -0.15 17.70
C GLU A 8 -20.97 -0.52 18.02
N ILE A 9 -20.04 0.44 17.92
CA ILE A 9 -18.64 0.25 18.32
C ILE A 9 -18.56 -0.04 19.82
N CYS A 10 -19.17 0.79 20.66
CA CYS A 10 -19.24 0.61 22.11
C CYS A 10 -19.84 -0.74 22.49
N ARG A 11 -20.95 -1.13 21.85
CA ARG A 11 -21.62 -2.41 22.07
C ARG A 11 -20.71 -3.59 21.76
N ARG A 12 -20.00 -3.57 20.63
CA ARG A 12 -19.06 -4.64 20.24
C ARG A 12 -17.81 -4.68 21.12
N ALA A 13 -17.34 -3.52 21.58
CA ALA A 13 -16.17 -3.42 22.44
C ALA A 13 -16.48 -3.62 23.94
N HIS A 14 -17.75 -3.83 24.31
CA HIS A 14 -18.22 -3.93 25.68
C HIS A 14 -17.84 -2.72 26.57
N VAL A 15 -17.87 -1.52 25.99
CA VAL A 15 -17.57 -0.24 26.68
C VAL A 15 -18.75 0.73 26.60
N THR A 16 -18.73 1.77 27.43
CA THR A 16 -19.74 2.84 27.39
C THR A 16 -19.40 3.91 26.35
N THR A 17 -20.39 4.68 25.93
CA THR A 17 -20.16 5.87 25.08
C THR A 17 -19.34 6.94 25.81
N GLY A 18 -19.50 7.07 27.13
CA GLY A 18 -18.68 7.95 27.97
C GLY A 18 -17.20 7.57 27.99
N ALA A 19 -16.87 6.28 27.88
CA ALA A 19 -15.48 5.82 27.74
C ALA A 19 -14.84 6.32 26.44
N ILE A 20 -15.59 6.40 25.34
CA ILE A 20 -15.09 6.95 24.07
C ILE A 20 -14.77 8.44 24.22
N GLN A 21 -15.66 9.19 24.86
CA GLN A 21 -15.44 10.61 25.13
C GLN A 21 -14.19 10.82 26.01
N HIS A 22 -14.01 9.99 27.03
CA HIS A 22 -12.86 10.05 27.93
C HIS A 22 -11.54 9.69 27.23
N HIS A 23 -11.51 8.62 26.43
CA HIS A 23 -10.26 8.12 25.82
C HIS A 23 -9.89 8.79 24.50
N PHE A 24 -10.88 9.20 23.71
CA PHE A 24 -10.66 9.71 22.36
C PHE A 24 -11.13 11.15 22.16
N GLY A 25 -11.80 11.75 23.15
CA GLY A 25 -12.26 13.13 23.12
C GLY A 25 -13.45 13.40 22.19
N SER A 26 -13.57 12.67 21.08
CA SER A 26 -14.70 12.78 20.15
C SER A 26 -14.80 11.55 19.24
N LYS A 27 -15.90 11.44 18.49
CA LYS A 27 -16.04 10.45 17.41
C LYS A 27 -14.92 10.63 16.36
N THR A 28 -14.59 11.86 16.00
CA THR A 28 -13.50 12.18 15.06
C THR A 28 -12.16 11.73 15.62
N GLY A 29 -11.89 11.95 16.92
CA GLY A 29 -10.68 11.46 17.59
C GLY A 29 -10.56 9.94 17.61
N LEU A 30 -11.67 9.23 17.80
CA LEU A 30 -11.71 7.77 17.70
C LEU A 30 -11.40 7.31 16.28
N ILE A 31 -12.05 7.89 15.27
CA ILE A 31 -11.82 7.53 13.86
C ILE A 31 -10.39 7.86 13.45
N ALA A 32 -9.83 8.97 13.94
CA ALA A 32 -8.43 9.31 13.74
C ALA A 32 -7.51 8.20 14.25
N GLU A 33 -7.68 7.71 15.48
CA GLU A 33 -6.90 6.58 16.02
C GLU A 33 -7.09 5.27 15.24
N VAL A 34 -8.29 5.02 14.71
CA VAL A 34 -8.54 3.90 13.80
C VAL A 34 -7.74 4.06 12.50
N VAL A 35 -7.73 5.25 11.89
CA VAL A 35 -6.87 5.56 10.74
C VAL A 35 -5.40 5.32 11.10
N LYS A 36 -4.91 5.83 12.24
CA LYS A 36 -3.51 5.60 12.65
C LYS A 36 -3.19 4.11 12.74
N SER A 37 -4.07 3.34 13.37
CA SER A 37 -3.94 1.89 13.55
C SER A 37 -3.94 1.13 12.22
N LEU A 38 -4.80 1.52 11.27
CA LEU A 38 -4.91 0.89 9.96
C LEU A 38 -3.70 1.18 9.06
N PHE A 39 -3.14 2.40 9.12
CA PHE A 39 -2.09 2.86 8.21
C PHE A 39 -0.65 2.66 8.75
N ARG A 40 -0.46 2.55 10.07
CA ARG A 40 0.87 2.34 10.68
C ARG A 40 1.59 1.05 10.24
N PRO A 41 0.93 -0.12 10.15
CA PRO A 41 1.59 -1.35 9.71
C PRO A 41 2.10 -1.28 8.26
N LEU A 42 1.43 -0.52 7.38
CA LEU A 42 1.82 -0.34 5.98
C LEU A 42 3.13 0.47 5.87
N THR A 43 3.28 1.50 6.71
CA THR A 43 4.45 2.38 6.71
C THR A 43 5.70 1.68 7.22
N ASN A 44 5.58 0.86 8.26
CA ASN A 44 6.72 0.20 8.90
C ASN A 44 7.31 -0.95 8.07
N SER A 45 6.52 -1.56 7.19
CA SER A 45 6.91 -2.77 6.47
C SER A 45 7.90 -2.48 5.32
N ILE A 46 7.89 -1.28 4.75
CA ILE A 46 8.88 -0.84 3.73
C ILE A 46 10.24 -0.56 4.38
N ALA A 47 10.24 0.12 5.54
CA ALA A 47 11.44 0.57 6.22
C ALA A 47 12.29 -0.57 6.82
N SER A 48 11.68 -1.72 7.12
CA SER A 48 12.37 -2.87 7.73
C SER A 48 13.06 -3.81 6.73
N SER A 49 13.08 -3.48 5.43
CA SER A 49 13.55 -4.41 4.41
C SER A 49 15.05 -4.29 4.14
N HIS A 50 15.75 -5.41 4.28
CA HIS A 50 17.14 -5.59 3.85
C HIS A 50 17.24 -5.89 2.35
N ALA A 51 16.50 -5.18 1.49
CA ALA A 51 16.53 -5.43 0.04
C ALA A 51 17.80 -4.91 -0.66
N HIS A 52 18.73 -4.31 0.09
CA HIS A 52 19.88 -3.57 -0.43
C HIS A 52 20.99 -4.43 -1.07
N GLY A 53 20.88 -5.76 -1.03
CA GLY A 53 21.95 -6.68 -1.50
C GLY A 53 21.54 -7.74 -2.52
N GLY A 54 20.26 -7.87 -2.85
CA GLY A 54 19.77 -8.88 -3.80
C GLY A 54 19.96 -8.47 -5.26
N SER A 55 19.82 -9.44 -6.17
CA SER A 55 19.66 -9.21 -7.61
C SER A 55 18.46 -8.29 -7.90
N LEU A 56 18.46 -7.65 -9.07
CA LEU A 56 17.36 -6.76 -9.48
C LEU A 56 16.01 -7.49 -9.46
N GLU A 57 15.97 -8.77 -9.85
CA GLU A 57 14.77 -9.60 -9.82
C GLU A 57 14.26 -9.85 -8.40
N GLU A 58 15.16 -10.12 -7.45
CA GLU A 58 14.78 -10.29 -6.03
C GLU A 58 14.23 -8.99 -5.44
N ARG A 59 14.83 -7.84 -5.76
CA ARG A 59 14.36 -6.53 -5.31
C ARG A 59 12.99 -6.16 -5.90
N VAL A 60 12.78 -6.44 -7.19
CA VAL A 60 11.48 -6.27 -7.85
C VAL A 60 10.43 -7.20 -7.27
N THR A 61 10.78 -8.46 -7.04
CA THR A 61 9.88 -9.44 -6.40
C THR A 61 9.47 -8.96 -5.02
N TYR A 62 10.45 -8.50 -4.22
CA TYR A 62 10.20 -7.98 -2.89
C TYR A 62 9.19 -6.83 -2.89
N ILE A 63 9.41 -5.78 -3.72
CA ILE A 63 8.54 -4.60 -3.71
C ILE A 63 7.11 -4.94 -4.17
N VAL A 64 6.96 -5.81 -5.18
CA VAL A 64 5.65 -6.27 -5.66
C VAL A 64 4.92 -7.07 -4.59
N ASP A 65 5.62 -7.98 -3.91
CA ASP A 65 5.04 -8.84 -2.89
C ASP A 65 4.67 -8.05 -1.65
N HIS A 66 5.46 -7.04 -1.32
CA HIS A 66 5.14 -6.09 -0.28
C HIS A 66 3.79 -5.39 -0.58
N PHE A 67 3.60 -4.80 -1.76
CA PHE A 67 2.33 -4.18 -2.13
C PHE A 67 1.17 -5.19 -2.12
N TRP A 68 1.40 -6.41 -2.59
CA TRP A 68 0.38 -7.44 -2.57
C TRP A 68 -0.01 -7.88 -1.16
N SER A 69 0.94 -7.94 -0.22
CA SER A 69 0.65 -8.24 1.19
C SER A 69 -0.32 -7.23 1.81
N ILE A 70 -0.32 -6.00 1.29
CA ILE A 70 -1.24 -4.94 1.67
C ILE A 70 -2.58 -5.13 0.94
N TYR A 71 -2.57 -5.08 -0.40
CA TYR A 71 -3.79 -5.02 -1.21
C TYR A 71 -4.58 -6.33 -1.25
N GLY A 72 -3.89 -7.47 -1.11
CA GLY A 72 -4.48 -8.79 -1.16
C GLY A 72 -5.26 -9.18 0.10
N GLY A 73 -5.17 -8.43 1.20
CA GLY A 73 -5.81 -8.73 2.48
C GLY A 73 -7.08 -7.92 2.78
N ASP A 74 -7.96 -8.46 3.62
CA ASP A 74 -9.25 -7.83 4.00
C ASP A 74 -9.09 -6.44 4.64
N ARG A 75 -7.95 -6.22 5.33
CA ARG A 75 -7.62 -4.94 5.97
C ARG A 75 -7.61 -3.77 4.98
N TYR A 76 -7.21 -4.02 3.74
CA TYR A 76 -7.17 -2.98 2.71
C TYR A 76 -8.57 -2.47 2.34
N PHE A 77 -9.58 -3.33 2.34
CA PHE A 77 -10.96 -2.93 2.04
C PHE A 77 -11.55 -2.09 3.18
N ALA A 78 -11.30 -2.48 4.43
CA ALA A 78 -11.66 -1.66 5.58
C ALA A 78 -11.00 -0.27 5.53
N MET A 79 -9.72 -0.21 5.13
CA MET A 79 -9.02 1.06 4.92
C MET A 79 -9.67 1.88 3.80
N THR A 80 -10.04 1.24 2.69
CA THR A 80 -10.71 1.91 1.56
C THR A 80 -12.06 2.49 2.01
N GLU A 81 -12.86 1.75 2.78
CA GLU A 81 -14.11 2.26 3.35
C GLU A 81 -13.90 3.50 4.22
N VAL A 82 -12.82 3.52 5.02
CA VAL A 82 -12.47 4.69 5.84
C VAL A 82 -12.09 5.89 4.98
N VAL A 83 -11.22 5.70 3.97
CA VAL A 83 -10.83 6.78 3.04
C VAL A 83 -12.05 7.32 2.29
N LEU A 84 -12.92 6.43 1.80
CA LEU A 84 -14.14 6.82 1.10
C LEU A 84 -15.12 7.56 2.03
N SER A 85 -15.15 7.22 3.33
CA SER A 85 -15.97 7.91 4.33
C SER A 85 -15.39 9.28 4.71
N ALA A 86 -14.06 9.39 4.77
CA ALA A 86 -13.35 10.63 5.07
C ALA A 86 -13.56 11.71 4.01
N ARG A 87 -13.97 11.37 2.78
CA ARG A 87 -14.14 12.35 1.69
C ARG A 87 -15.09 13.52 2.02
N ASN A 88 -15.99 13.32 2.97
CA ASN A 88 -16.98 14.30 3.39
C ASN A 88 -16.62 14.97 4.73
N ASP A 89 -15.42 14.70 5.26
CA ASP A 89 -14.90 15.21 6.54
C ASP A 89 -13.48 15.74 6.30
N PRO A 90 -13.30 17.06 6.10
CA PRO A 90 -12.00 17.65 5.78
C PRO A 90 -10.90 17.33 6.80
N GLU A 91 -11.22 17.39 8.11
CA GLU A 91 -10.24 17.12 9.17
C GLU A 91 -9.74 15.67 9.11
N LEU A 92 -10.65 14.73 8.85
CA LEU A 92 -10.28 13.33 8.69
C LEU A 92 -9.52 13.09 7.39
N MET A 93 -9.87 13.79 6.31
CA MET A 93 -9.14 13.68 5.04
C MET A 93 -7.72 14.24 5.14
N ASP A 94 -7.50 15.33 5.88
CA ASP A 94 -6.17 15.87 6.15
C ASP A 94 -5.28 14.85 6.86
N LEU A 95 -5.84 14.11 7.82
CA LEU A 95 -5.13 13.01 8.49
C LEU A 95 -4.74 11.89 7.51
N VAL A 96 -5.67 11.49 6.63
CA VAL A 96 -5.42 10.46 5.60
C VAL A 96 -4.31 10.92 4.64
N ILE A 97 -4.36 12.17 4.19
CA ILE A 97 -3.33 12.77 3.33
C ILE A 97 -1.98 12.78 4.03
N GLY A 98 -1.93 13.16 5.32
CA GLY A 98 -0.71 13.13 6.12
C GLY A 98 -0.07 11.74 6.15
N TYR A 99 -0.86 10.70 6.40
CA TYR A 99 -0.37 9.32 6.38
C TYR A 99 0.09 8.86 4.99
N ARG A 100 -0.61 9.29 3.94
CA ARG A 100 -0.22 8.99 2.57
C ARG A 100 1.12 9.64 2.23
N ASN A 101 1.32 10.90 2.60
CA ASN A 101 2.57 11.61 2.36
C ASN A 101 3.73 10.97 3.11
N GLN A 102 3.54 10.56 4.36
CA GLN A 102 4.56 9.84 5.11
C GLN A 102 4.97 8.53 4.41
N GLN A 103 3.99 7.74 3.95
CA GLN A 103 4.27 6.50 3.21
C GLN A 103 5.01 6.76 1.89
N LEU A 104 4.66 7.83 1.17
CA LEU A 104 5.37 8.20 -0.06
C LEU A 104 6.82 8.57 0.23
N SER A 105 7.10 9.35 1.27
CA SER A 105 8.48 9.66 1.66
C SER A 105 9.27 8.42 2.08
N THR A 106 8.66 7.47 2.78
CA THR A 106 9.31 6.19 3.10
C THR A 106 9.58 5.36 1.84
N LEU A 107 8.65 5.33 0.89
CA LEU A 107 8.83 4.67 -0.39
C LEU A 107 9.97 5.31 -1.18
N GLU A 108 10.00 6.64 -1.30
CA GLU A 108 11.07 7.40 -1.96
C GLU A 108 12.45 7.04 -1.39
N GLN A 109 12.58 7.05 -0.06
CA GLN A 109 13.82 6.66 0.62
C GLN A 109 14.23 5.23 0.24
N HIS A 110 13.32 4.27 0.37
CA HIS A 110 13.58 2.88 0.02
C HIS A 110 13.99 2.71 -1.46
N MET A 111 13.28 3.36 -2.37
CA MET A 111 13.56 3.29 -3.82
C MET A 111 14.94 3.84 -4.15
N SER A 112 15.33 4.96 -3.53
CA SER A 112 16.65 5.58 -3.76
C SER A 112 17.80 4.68 -3.36
N GLU A 113 17.62 3.86 -2.32
CA GLU A 113 18.65 2.98 -1.79
C GLU A 113 18.66 1.62 -2.51
N ALA A 114 17.49 0.99 -2.66
CA ALA A 114 17.36 -0.37 -3.18
C ALA A 114 17.62 -0.47 -4.70
N PHE A 115 17.36 0.60 -5.46
CA PHE A 115 17.50 0.61 -6.92
C PHE A 115 18.55 1.61 -7.42
N ARG A 116 19.58 1.89 -6.60
CA ARG A 116 20.67 2.81 -6.95
C ARG A 116 21.49 2.43 -8.19
N ASP A 117 21.42 1.18 -8.64
CA ASP A 117 22.06 0.65 -9.86
C ASP A 117 21.18 0.75 -11.11
N VAL A 118 19.97 1.32 -10.97
CA VAL A 118 19.08 1.67 -12.07
C VAL A 118 19.28 3.15 -12.40
N GLU A 119 19.76 3.44 -13.61
CA GLU A 119 19.98 4.78 -14.19
C GLU A 119 18.66 5.45 -14.55
N MET A 120 17.87 5.74 -13.53
CA MET A 120 16.57 6.39 -13.61
C MET A 120 16.45 7.39 -12.46
N SER A 121 15.84 8.56 -12.72
CA SER A 121 15.57 9.53 -11.66
C SER A 121 14.65 8.93 -10.60
N LEU A 122 14.81 9.36 -9.34
CA LEU A 122 13.97 8.88 -8.23
C LEU A 122 12.46 9.06 -8.49
N GLU A 123 12.07 10.17 -9.11
CA GLU A 123 10.68 10.43 -9.51
C GLU A 123 10.12 9.29 -10.38
N HIS A 124 10.74 9.03 -11.54
CA HIS A 124 10.34 7.93 -12.41
C HIS A 124 10.43 6.53 -11.77
N LEU A 125 11.38 6.28 -10.86
CA LEU A 125 11.43 5.01 -10.10
C LEU A 125 10.16 4.83 -9.26
N VAL A 126 9.79 5.87 -8.51
CA VAL A 126 8.61 5.88 -7.65
C VAL A 126 7.33 5.81 -8.49
N GLU A 127 7.25 6.53 -9.60
CA GLU A 127 6.11 6.48 -10.51
C GLU A 127 5.85 5.07 -11.05
N ASN A 128 6.89 4.39 -11.53
CA ASN A 128 6.75 3.02 -12.06
C ASN A 128 6.26 2.06 -10.97
N VAL A 129 6.77 2.19 -9.75
CA VAL A 129 6.30 1.39 -8.62
C VAL A 129 4.86 1.73 -8.23
N GLN A 130 4.47 3.00 -8.25
CA GLN A 130 3.09 3.40 -8.03
C GLN A 130 2.14 2.87 -9.11
N CYS A 131 2.55 2.87 -10.38
CA CYS A 131 1.75 2.27 -11.45
C CYS A 131 1.49 0.78 -11.19
N ILE A 132 2.51 0.04 -10.73
CA ILE A 132 2.34 -1.36 -10.35
C ILE A 132 1.43 -1.50 -9.13
N ALA A 133 1.58 -0.65 -8.12
CA ALA A 133 0.70 -0.63 -6.97
C ALA A 133 -0.76 -0.36 -7.36
N ASP A 134 -1.01 0.55 -8.30
CA ASP A 134 -2.32 0.88 -8.84
C ASP A 134 -2.93 -0.30 -9.62
N PHE A 135 -2.12 -0.98 -10.43
CA PHE A 135 -2.52 -2.22 -11.11
C PHE A 135 -2.94 -3.30 -10.10
N LEU A 136 -2.11 -3.58 -9.09
CA LEU A 136 -2.39 -4.59 -8.06
C LEU A 136 -3.64 -4.24 -7.25
N ARG A 137 -3.82 -2.96 -6.93
CA ARG A 137 -5.01 -2.45 -6.25
C ARG A 137 -6.27 -2.62 -7.09
N GLY A 138 -6.20 -2.28 -8.38
CA GLY A 138 -7.30 -2.48 -9.33
C GLY A 138 -7.65 -3.96 -9.47
N TYR A 139 -6.64 -4.82 -9.54
CA TYR A 139 -6.82 -6.27 -9.53
C TYR A 139 -7.49 -6.77 -8.23
N ALA A 140 -7.03 -6.33 -7.06
CA ALA A 140 -7.62 -6.69 -5.78
C ALA A 140 -9.09 -6.26 -5.66
N LEU A 141 -9.42 -5.04 -6.11
CA LEU A 141 -10.80 -4.57 -6.19
C LEU A 141 -11.64 -5.44 -7.13
N ARG A 142 -11.12 -5.74 -8.33
CA ARG A 142 -11.80 -6.59 -9.31
C ARG A 142 -12.11 -7.98 -8.76
N ARG A 143 -11.18 -8.55 -7.99
CA ARG A 143 -11.35 -9.86 -7.35
C ARG A 143 -12.59 -9.94 -6.43
N GLN A 144 -13.03 -8.83 -5.82
CA GLN A 144 -14.19 -8.82 -4.93
C GLN A 144 -15.53 -9.08 -5.63
N PHE A 145 -15.61 -8.72 -6.92
CA PHE A 145 -16.80 -8.92 -7.73
C PHE A 145 -16.54 -9.92 -8.87
N PHE A 146 -15.54 -10.79 -8.69
CA PHE A 146 -15.23 -11.87 -9.62
C PHE A 146 -16.47 -12.74 -9.85
N THR A 147 -16.83 -12.89 -11.11
CA THR A 147 -18.08 -13.57 -11.50
C THR A 147 -17.84 -15.00 -11.99
N GLY A 148 -16.58 -15.37 -12.23
CA GLY A 148 -16.22 -16.63 -12.89
C GLY A 148 -16.45 -16.61 -14.40
N HIS A 149 -16.66 -15.42 -15.00
CA HIS A 149 -16.86 -15.28 -16.43
C HIS A 149 -15.62 -15.78 -17.20
N PRO A 150 -15.77 -16.47 -18.35
CA PRO A 150 -14.64 -17.08 -19.08
C PRO A 150 -13.50 -16.14 -19.50
N ILE A 151 -13.75 -14.83 -19.55
CA ILE A 151 -12.73 -13.81 -19.87
C ILE A 151 -11.94 -13.34 -18.64
N GLU A 152 -12.43 -13.63 -17.43
CA GLU A 152 -11.76 -13.29 -16.16
C GLU A 152 -10.73 -14.38 -15.83
N THR A 153 -9.67 -14.46 -16.63
CA THR A 153 -8.72 -15.59 -16.61
C THR A 153 -7.54 -15.41 -15.67
N ILE A 154 -7.30 -14.19 -15.18
CA ILE A 154 -6.13 -13.85 -14.37
C ILE A 154 -6.39 -14.17 -12.89
N ASN A 155 -5.58 -15.06 -12.31
CA ASN A 155 -5.51 -15.34 -10.88
C ASN A 155 -4.37 -14.56 -10.19
N ASP A 156 -4.26 -14.70 -8.85
CA ASP A 156 -3.31 -13.93 -8.04
C ASP A 156 -1.86 -14.17 -8.49
N HIS A 157 -1.49 -15.41 -8.79
CA HIS A 157 -0.16 -15.76 -9.26
C HIS A 157 0.16 -15.08 -10.61
N GLN A 158 -0.79 -15.07 -11.55
CA GLN A 158 -0.61 -14.42 -12.84
C GLN A 158 -0.56 -12.90 -12.73
N ALA A 159 -1.36 -12.29 -11.85
CA ALA A 159 -1.32 -10.85 -11.58
C ALA A 159 0.04 -10.43 -11.02
N LEU A 160 0.57 -11.17 -10.05
CA LEU A 160 1.89 -10.92 -9.47
C LEU A 160 3.01 -11.12 -10.50
N ALA A 161 2.97 -12.22 -11.26
CA ALA A 161 3.95 -12.47 -12.32
C ALA A 161 3.95 -11.35 -13.37
N HIS A 162 2.77 -10.85 -13.76
CA HIS A 162 2.64 -9.73 -14.68
C HIS A 162 3.25 -8.45 -14.09
N ALA A 163 2.89 -8.10 -12.85
CA ALA A 163 3.43 -6.93 -12.15
C ALA A 163 4.97 -6.97 -12.04
N ARG A 164 5.53 -8.11 -11.62
CA ARG A 164 6.98 -8.31 -11.53
C ARG A 164 7.64 -8.19 -12.90
N SER A 165 7.07 -8.82 -13.92
CA SER A 165 7.62 -8.79 -15.30
C SER A 165 7.67 -7.37 -15.87
N VAL A 166 6.57 -6.60 -15.75
CA VAL A 166 6.52 -5.21 -16.23
C VAL A 166 7.57 -4.35 -15.53
N LEU A 167 7.62 -4.40 -14.20
CA LEU A 167 8.56 -3.58 -13.43
C LEU A 167 10.02 -3.96 -13.71
N LEU A 168 10.29 -5.28 -13.76
CA LEU A 168 11.61 -5.80 -14.05
C LEU A 168 12.10 -5.39 -15.44
N GLN A 169 11.25 -5.47 -16.47
CA GLN A 169 11.60 -5.04 -17.82
C GLN A 169 11.94 -3.55 -17.88
N VAL A 170 11.16 -2.70 -17.19
CA VAL A 170 11.43 -1.26 -17.13
C VAL A 170 12.78 -1.02 -16.44
N PHE A 171 13.00 -1.59 -15.25
CA PHE A 171 14.23 -1.33 -14.50
C PHE A 171 15.47 -1.93 -15.17
N GLN A 172 15.36 -3.09 -15.82
CA GLN A 172 16.47 -3.71 -16.55
C GLN A 172 16.96 -2.86 -17.73
N ARG A 173 16.05 -2.21 -18.49
CA ARG A 173 16.41 -1.35 -19.63
C ARG A 173 17.25 -0.15 -19.22
N HIS A 174 17.10 0.27 -17.98
CA HIS A 174 17.80 1.42 -17.40
C HIS A 174 18.91 0.97 -16.46
N ARG A 175 19.27 -0.31 -16.40
CA ARG A 175 20.34 -0.74 -15.51
C ARG A 175 21.68 -0.28 -16.07
N ALA A 176 22.56 0.23 -15.20
CA ALA A 176 23.95 0.44 -15.57
C ALA A 176 24.51 -0.88 -16.11
N VAL A 177 24.98 -0.89 -17.37
CA VAL A 177 25.72 -2.03 -17.89
C VAL A 177 26.94 -2.15 -16.98
N ALA A 178 27.03 -3.24 -16.21
CA ALA A 178 28.26 -3.56 -15.53
C ALA A 178 29.35 -3.53 -16.60
N ALA A 179 30.27 -2.57 -16.51
CA ALA A 179 31.44 -2.55 -17.36
C ALA A 179 32.03 -3.95 -17.32
N ILE A 180 32.05 -4.60 -18.48
CA ILE A 180 32.85 -5.80 -18.70
C ILE A 180 34.30 -5.32 -18.53
N ALA A 181 34.81 -5.39 -17.31
CA ALA A 181 36.19 -5.11 -16.96
C ALA A 181 36.47 -5.64 -15.54
N ALA A 182 36.82 -6.92 -15.47
CA ALA A 182 37.92 -7.36 -14.63
C ALA A 182 38.59 -8.50 -15.40
N ASP A 183 39.86 -8.24 -15.73
CA ASP A 183 40.79 -9.04 -16.53
C ASP A 183 40.91 -10.51 -16.09
#